data_AF-A0A941MG39-F1
#
_entry.id   AF-A0A941MG39-F1
#
_cell.length_a   1.000
_cell.length_b   1.000
_cell.length_c   1.000
_cell.angle_alpha   90.00
_cell.angle_beta   90.00
_cell.angle_gamma   90.00
#
_symmetry.space_group_name_H-M   'P 1'
#
loop_
_entity.id
_entity.type
_entity.pdbx_description
1 polymer ?
#
loop_
_entity_poly.entity_id
_entity_poly.type
_entity_poly.pdbx_seq_one_letter_code
_entity_poly.pdbx_strand_id
1 'polypeptide(L)'
;MSAFNSTRQVAAAFAILAATFGASVSAANAAGSAKEFFVHDYQFKKPMHGFSGYSNNYYCDYQRLPNRKCTINANGTESCRVVGWTLREMCQ
;
A
#
# COMPACT_ATOMS: atom_id res chain seq x y z
N MET A 1 16.87 -21.93 63.42
CA MET A 1 18.12 -21.12 63.46
C MET A 1 18.78 -21.33 62.10
N SER A 2 18.93 -20.38 61.17
CA SER A 2 18.95 -18.93 61.26
C SER A 2 18.35 -18.28 60.01
N ALA A 3 17.87 -17.06 60.23
CA ALA A 3 17.21 -16.15 59.31
C ALA A 3 18.20 -15.28 58.50
N PHE A 4 17.73 -14.88 57.31
CA PHE A 4 17.98 -13.67 56.51
C PHE A 4 19.30 -12.89 56.63
N ASN A 5 19.96 -12.71 55.47
CA ASN A 5 20.50 -11.45 54.93
C ASN A 5 21.10 -11.78 53.54
N SER A 6 20.75 -11.14 52.43
CA SER A 6 21.09 -9.75 52.16
C SER A 6 20.49 -9.28 50.83
N THR A 7 19.92 -8.07 50.85
CA THR A 7 19.94 -7.03 49.79
C THR A 7 19.64 -7.47 48.36
N ARG A 8 18.40 -7.28 47.86
CA ARG A 8 17.94 -6.06 47.15
C ARG A 8 19.02 -5.47 46.25
N GLN A 9 18.82 -5.54 44.92
CA GLN A 9 18.86 -4.42 43.95
C GLN A 9 18.88 -5.01 42.52
N VAL A 10 17.70 -5.16 41.91
CA VAL A 10 17.60 -5.13 40.44
C VAL A 10 16.66 -3.99 40.13
N ALA A 11 17.25 -2.92 39.61
CA ALA A 11 16.60 -1.67 39.30
C ALA A 11 15.45 -1.89 38.30
N ALA A 12 14.29 -1.35 38.64
CA ALA A 12 13.13 -1.30 37.78
C ALA A 12 13.44 -0.42 36.56
N ALA A 13 13.47 -1.03 35.38
CA ALA A 13 13.47 -0.33 34.11
C ALA A 13 12.10 -0.54 33.46
N PHE A 14 11.17 0.41 33.60
CA PHE A 14 9.97 0.43 32.77
C PHE A 14 9.49 1.85 32.44
N ALA A 15 9.64 2.16 31.15
CA ALA A 15 8.77 2.92 30.26
C ALA A 15 8.42 4.38 30.64
N ILE A 16 9.15 5.31 30.01
CA ILE A 16 8.62 6.62 29.61
C ILE A 16 7.58 6.34 28.53
N LEU A 17 6.30 6.21 28.90
CA LEU A 17 5.21 6.18 27.94
C LEU A 17 4.97 7.61 27.46
N ALA A 18 5.45 7.89 26.26
CA ALA A 18 5.20 9.15 25.55
C ALA A 18 3.69 9.38 25.42
N ALA A 19 3.16 10.30 26.23
CA ALA A 19 1.83 10.87 26.04
C ALA A 19 1.88 11.87 24.88
N THR A 20 2.13 11.38 23.67
CA THR A 20 1.79 12.08 22.44
C THR A 20 0.59 11.34 21.84
N PHE A 21 -0.55 11.46 22.51
CA PHE A 21 -1.83 11.17 21.90
C PHE A 21 -2.04 12.22 20.82
N GLY A 22 -1.50 11.94 19.63
CA GLY A 22 -1.84 12.66 18.42
C GLY A 22 -3.34 12.55 18.25
N ALA A 23 -4.04 13.64 18.58
CA ALA A 23 -5.38 13.88 18.09
C ALA A 23 -5.27 13.83 16.57
N SER A 24 -5.61 12.68 16.00
CA SER A 24 -5.86 12.51 14.58
C SER A 24 -7.15 13.28 14.33
N VAL A 25 -7.01 14.57 14.06
CA VAL A 25 -8.07 15.35 13.42
C VAL A 25 -8.30 14.71 12.06
N SER A 26 -9.24 13.77 12.00
CA SER A 26 -9.84 13.35 10.73
C SER A 26 -10.54 14.59 10.19
N ALA A 27 -9.89 15.25 9.23
CA ALA A 27 -10.55 16.25 8.40
C ALA A 27 -11.72 15.54 7.71
N ALA A 28 -12.92 15.73 8.24
CA ALA A 28 -14.15 15.41 7.55
C ALA A 28 -14.26 16.41 6.40
N ASN A 29 -13.67 16.05 5.26
CA ASN A 29 -13.85 16.80 4.02
C ASN A 29 -15.34 16.75 3.70
N ALA A 30 -15.98 17.91 3.71
CA ALA A 30 -17.34 18.09 3.23
C ALA A 30 -17.36 17.84 1.71
N ALA A 31 -17.42 16.58 1.30
CA ALA A 31 -17.65 16.19 -0.07
C ALA A 31 -19.18 16.21 -0.29
N GLY A 32 -19.71 17.30 -0.84
CA GLY A 32 -21.01 17.22 -1.52
C GLY A 32 -20.93 16.11 -2.55
N SER A 33 -21.92 15.21 -2.59
CA SER A 33 -21.97 13.93 -3.32
C SER A 33 -21.16 13.90 -4.62
N ALA A 34 -19.84 13.77 -4.49
CA ALA A 34 -18.96 13.60 -5.61
C ALA A 34 -19.07 12.12 -5.98
N LYS A 35 -19.37 11.84 -7.25
CA LYS A 35 -19.32 10.47 -7.77
C LYS A 35 -18.02 9.82 -7.30
N GLU A 36 -18.14 8.64 -6.72
CA GLU A 36 -16.98 7.94 -6.16
C GLU A 36 -16.08 7.51 -7.32
N PHE A 37 -14.79 7.87 -7.24
CA PHE A 37 -13.82 7.45 -8.23
C PHE A 37 -13.31 6.05 -7.89
N PHE A 38 -13.49 5.09 -8.80
CA PHE A 38 -13.05 3.71 -8.59
C PHE A 38 -11.85 3.39 -9.46
N VAL A 39 -10.86 2.71 -8.87
CA VAL A 39 -9.71 2.16 -9.58
C VAL A 39 -9.52 0.71 -9.23
N HIS A 40 -9.47 -0.16 -10.25
CA HIS A 40 -9.22 -1.58 -10.08
C HIS A 40 -8.06 -2.05 -10.94
N ASP A 41 -7.11 -2.76 -10.33
CA ASP A 41 -5.93 -3.31 -11.00
C ASP A 41 -6.04 -4.83 -11.12
N TYR A 42 -5.98 -5.33 -12.36
CA TYR A 42 -6.02 -6.74 -12.68
C TYR A 42 -4.68 -7.19 -13.29
N GLN A 43 -4.16 -8.32 -12.81
CA GLN A 43 -2.85 -8.84 -13.24
C GLN A 43 -3.01 -9.96 -14.28
N PHE A 44 -2.31 -9.84 -15.40
CA PHE A 44 -2.36 -10.79 -16.51
C PHE A 44 -0.97 -11.15 -17.03
N LYS A 45 -0.84 -12.37 -17.57
CA LYS A 45 0.40 -12.83 -18.23
C LYS A 45 0.60 -12.23 -19.64
N LYS A 46 -0.45 -11.69 -20.24
CA LYS A 46 -0.48 -11.13 -21.61
C LYS A 46 -1.27 -9.82 -21.62
N PRO A 47 -1.07 -8.93 -22.61
CA PRO A 47 -1.85 -7.71 -22.69
C PRO A 47 -3.31 -8.05 -22.97
N MET A 48 -4.20 -7.58 -22.09
CA MET A 48 -5.64 -7.76 -22.21
C MET A 48 -6.30 -6.47 -22.71
N HIS A 49 -7.43 -6.60 -23.39
CA HIS A 49 -8.26 -5.45 -23.74
C HIS A 49 -9.31 -5.28 -22.64
N GLY A 50 -9.40 -4.07 -22.09
CA GLY A 50 -10.48 -3.69 -21.19
C GLY A 50 -11.67 -3.10 -21.95
N PHE A 51 -12.73 -2.76 -21.22
CA PHE A 51 -13.95 -2.19 -21.77
C PHE A 51 -13.97 -0.66 -21.62
N SER A 52 -13.96 0.11 -22.70
CA SER A 52 -14.13 1.57 -22.59
C SER A 52 -15.60 1.94 -22.85
N GLY A 53 -16.28 2.50 -21.85
CA GLY A 53 -17.68 2.87 -21.99
C GLY A 53 -18.39 3.15 -20.67
N TYR A 54 -19.69 3.46 -20.79
CA TYR A 54 -20.55 3.67 -19.63
C TYR A 54 -20.97 2.33 -19.01
N SER A 55 -20.72 2.21 -17.71
CA SER A 55 -21.24 1.15 -16.85
C SER A 55 -22.09 1.80 -15.75
N ASN A 56 -23.41 1.59 -15.83
CA ASN A 56 -24.38 2.30 -14.99
C ASN A 56 -24.21 3.83 -15.10
N ASN A 57 -23.93 4.48 -13.97
CA ASN A 57 -23.73 5.92 -13.88
C ASN A 57 -22.25 6.35 -13.98
N TYR A 58 -21.33 5.44 -14.29
CA TYR A 58 -19.90 5.73 -14.38
C TYR A 58 -19.40 5.52 -15.80
N TYR A 59 -18.53 6.40 -16.27
CA TYR A 59 -17.72 6.13 -17.45
C TYR A 59 -16.45 5.43 -17.00
N CYS A 60 -16.25 4.20 -17.47
CA CYS A 60 -15.07 3.41 -17.16
C CYS A 60 -14.14 3.35 -18.38
N ASP A 61 -12.84 3.53 -18.15
CA ASP A 61 -11.80 3.33 -19.14
C ASP A 61 -10.70 2.44 -18.59
N TYR A 62 -9.98 1.75 -19.49
CA TYR A 62 -8.93 0.82 -19.09
C TYR A 62 -7.58 1.18 -19.70
N GLN A 63 -6.56 1.19 -18.84
CA GLN A 63 -5.17 1.38 -19.23
C GLN A 63 -4.41 0.05 -19.18
N ARG A 64 -3.62 -0.21 -20.22
CA ARG A 64 -2.67 -1.33 -20.28
C ARG A 64 -1.31 -0.88 -19.78
N LEU A 65 -0.84 -1.47 -18.70
CA LEU A 65 0.43 -1.13 -18.05
C LEU A 65 1.38 -2.35 -18.11
N PRO A 66 2.51 -2.28 -18.84
CA PRO A 66 3.47 -3.38 -18.88
C PRO A 66 4.23 -3.49 -17.55
N ASN A 67 4.21 -4.66 -16.93
CA ASN A 67 5.01 -4.95 -15.74
C ASN A 67 6.40 -5.39 -16.18
N ARG A 68 7.42 -4.59 -15.86
CA ARG A 68 8.81 -4.86 -16.24
C ARG A 68 9.61 -5.37 -15.05
N LYS A 69 10.47 -6.36 -15.29
CA LYS A 69 11.49 -6.78 -14.34
C LYS A 69 12.86 -6.53 -14.96
N CYS A 70 13.69 -5.78 -14.25
CA CYS A 70 15.06 -5.49 -14.65
C CYS A 70 16.01 -6.40 -13.88
N THR A 71 17.02 -6.92 -14.57
CA THR A 71 18.10 -7.71 -14.00
C THR A 71 19.42 -7.13 -14.44
N ILE A 72 20.38 -7.08 -13.52
CA ILE A 72 21.75 -6.64 -13.81
C ILE A 72 22.60 -7.89 -14.01
N ASN A 73 23.33 -7.92 -15.13
CA ASN A 73 24.20 -9.04 -15.49
C ASN A 73 25.55 -8.90 -14.74
N ALA A 74 26.36 -9.96 -14.72
CA ALA A 74 27.70 -9.91 -14.09
C ALA A 74 28.63 -8.82 -14.69
N ASN A 75 28.37 -8.39 -15.92
CA ASN A 75 29.10 -7.31 -16.60
C ASN A 75 28.55 -5.90 -16.31
N GLY A 76 27.62 -5.75 -15.36
CA GLY A 76 27.01 -4.47 -14.99
C GLY A 76 25.95 -3.95 -15.97
N THR A 77 25.64 -4.69 -17.04
CA THR A 77 24.60 -4.31 -18.00
C THR A 77 23.21 -4.61 -17.44
N GLU A 78 22.30 -3.64 -17.51
CA GLU A 78 20.89 -3.81 -17.13
C GLU A 78 20.06 -4.31 -18.32
N SER A 79 19.22 -5.33 -18.08
CA SER A 79 18.23 -5.82 -19.04
C SER A 79 16.84 -5.84 -18.41
N CYS A 80 15.91 -5.09 -18.98
CA CYS A 80 14.52 -5.03 -18.52
C CYS A 80 13.59 -5.76 -19.49
N ARG A 81 12.87 -6.78 -19.00
CA ARG A 81 11.91 -7.55 -19.79
C ARG A 81 10.50 -7.37 -19.23
N VAL A 82 9.51 -7.36 -20.11
CA VAL A 82 8.09 -7.40 -19.70
C VAL A 82 7.79 -8.81 -19.21
N VAL A 83 7.38 -8.93 -17.95
CA VAL A 83 7.09 -10.21 -17.28
C VAL A 83 5.59 -10.41 -17.03
N GLY A 84 4.79 -9.36 -17.23
CA GLY A 84 3.34 -9.40 -17.08
C GLY A 84 2.72 -8.06 -17.49
N TRP A 85 1.41 -7.96 -17.31
CA TRP A 85 0.62 -6.79 -17.65
C TRP A 85 -0.38 -6.51 -16.53
N THR A 86 -0.45 -5.26 -16.10
CA THR A 86 -1.53 -4.75 -15.27
C THR A 86 -2.56 -4.11 -16.19
N LEU A 87 -3.82 -4.51 -16.05
CA LEU A 87 -4.96 -3.83 -16.65
C LEU A 87 -5.61 -2.99 -15.55
N ARG A 88 -5.55 -1.67 -15.69
CA ARG A 88 -6.11 -0.73 -14.71
C ARG A 88 -7.43 -0.19 -15.24
N GLU A 89 -8.52 -0.47 -14.55
CA GLU A 89 -9.83 0.13 -14.76
C GLU A 89 -9.97 1.41 -13.93
N MET A 90 -10.48 2.48 -14.53
CA MET A 90 -10.79 3.74 -13.86
C MET A 90 -12.21 4.14 -14.20
N CYS A 91 -13.06 4.36 -13.19
CA CYS A 91 -14.47 4.73 -13.36
C CYS A 91 -14.78 6.06 -12.66
N GLN A 92 -15.41 7.00 -13.39
CA GLN A 92 -15.76 8.36 -12.92
C GLN A 92 -17.11 8.87 -13.45
#